data_AF-A0A6I4IKI8-F1
#
_entry.id   AF-A0A6I4IKI8-F1
#
_cell.length_a   1.000
_cell.length_b   1.000
_cell.length_c   1.000
_cell.angle_alpha   90.00
_cell.angle_beta   90.00
_cell.angle_gamma   90.00
#
_symmetry.space_group_name_H-M   'P 1'
#
loop_
_entity.id
_entity.type
_entity.pdbx_description
1 polymer ?
#
loop_
_entity_poly.entity_id
_entity_poly.type
_entity_poly.pdbx_seq_one_letter_code
_entity_poly.pdbx_strand_id
1 'polypeptide(L)'
;MKVILDRIYEGGPFFMVPIVFILIAILVLLVWALLKRETLHKCKELIASLSLFVLVWGFLGQAVGLISAFDAIQSMGSITNEMLAGGLKVTFLTVVFGMFTFLIGRVGMIILTVLDKSQKG
;
A
#
# COMPACT_ATOMS: atom_id res chain seq x y z
N MET A 1 -15.78 8.53 -8.23
CA MET A 1 -14.34 8.81 -8.43
C MET A 1 -13.78 9.82 -7.44
N LYS A 2 -14.52 10.88 -7.05
CA LYS A 2 -14.06 11.90 -6.06
C LYS A 2 -13.63 11.32 -4.70
N VAL A 3 -14.45 10.43 -4.11
CA VAL A 3 -14.19 9.84 -2.78
C VAL A 3 -12.81 9.17 -2.64
N ILE A 4 -12.30 8.46 -3.65
CA ILE A 4 -11.00 7.78 -3.57
C ILE A 4 -9.85 8.80 -3.70
N LEU A 5 -10.00 9.77 -4.61
CA LEU A 5 -9.04 10.87 -4.75
C LEU A 5 -8.99 11.71 -3.48
N ASP A 6 -10.13 12.03 -2.87
CA ASP A 6 -10.20 12.80 -1.62
C ASP A 6 -9.45 12.08 -0.49
N ARG A 7 -9.59 10.75 -0.37
CA ARG A 7 -8.84 9.95 0.60
C ARG A 7 -7.33 9.91 0.32
N ILE A 8 -6.92 9.88 -0.94
CA ILE A 8 -5.50 9.95 -1.34
C ILE A 8 -4.89 11.30 -0.97
N TYR A 9 -5.62 12.39 -1.19
CA TYR A 9 -5.19 13.73 -0.79
C TYR A 9 -5.18 13.91 0.72
N GLU A 10 -6.17 13.37 1.43
CA GLU A 10 -6.22 13.37 2.90
C GLU A 10 -4.97 12.70 3.50
N GLY A 11 -4.60 11.50 3.03
CA GLY A 11 -3.47 10.72 3.56
C GLY A 11 -2.08 11.23 3.20
N GLY A 12 -1.96 12.37 2.53
CA GLY A 12 -0.69 12.92 2.06
C GLY A 12 -0.30 12.35 0.69
N PRO A 13 -0.28 13.19 -0.37
CA PRO A 13 0.05 12.76 -1.73
C PRO A 13 1.42 12.09 -1.85
N PHE A 14 2.39 12.53 -1.06
CA PHE A 14 3.76 12.02 -1.12
C PHE A 14 3.87 10.52 -0.84
N PHE A 15 3.13 10.00 0.14
CA PHE A 15 3.14 8.57 0.48
C PHE A 15 2.09 7.78 -0.30
N MET A 16 0.94 8.38 -0.59
CA MET A 16 -0.16 7.70 -1.27
C MET A 16 0.09 7.45 -2.76
N VAL A 17 0.71 8.39 -3.48
CA VAL A 17 0.97 8.25 -4.93
C VAL A 17 1.86 7.04 -5.24
N PRO A 18 2.99 6.81 -4.54
CA PRO A 18 3.79 5.61 -4.71
C PRO A 18 3.01 4.31 -4.44
N ILE A 19 2.15 4.29 -3.41
CA ILE A 19 1.34 3.11 -3.08
C ILE A 19 0.42 2.74 -4.25
N VAL A 20 -0.30 3.72 -4.80
CA VAL A 20 -1.20 3.50 -5.94
C VAL A 20 -0.42 3.11 -7.20
N PHE A 21 0.72 3.73 -7.45
CA PHE A 21 1.58 3.37 -8.58
C PHE A 21 2.06 1.90 -8.47
N ILE A 22 2.50 1.48 -7.29
CA ILE A 22 2.91 0.09 -7.04
C ILE A 22 1.74 -0.87 -7.15
N LEU A 23 0.54 -0.49 -6.69
CA LEU A 23 -0.67 -1.29 -6.89
C LEU A 23 -0.92 -1.56 -8.37
N ILE A 24 -0.86 -0.52 -9.21
CA ILE A 24 -1.01 -0.67 -10.66
C ILE A 24 0.09 -1.57 -11.23
N ALA A 25 1.34 -1.38 -10.82
CA ALA A 25 2.45 -2.23 -11.25
C ALA A 25 2.24 -3.71 -10.88
N ILE A 26 1.77 -3.99 -9.66
CA ILE A 26 1.43 -5.36 -9.21
C ILE A 26 0.32 -5.95 -10.08
N LEU A 27 -0.74 -5.20 -10.36
CA LEU A 27 -1.85 -5.67 -11.21
C LEU A 27 -1.37 -5.98 -12.63
N VAL A 28 -0.55 -5.10 -13.22
CA VAL A 28 0.04 -5.33 -14.55
C VAL A 28 0.92 -6.58 -14.53
N LEU A 29 1.79 -6.73 -13.53
CA LEU A 29 2.65 -7.91 -13.39
C LEU A 29 1.86 -9.20 -13.20
N LEU A 30 0.74 -9.17 -12.46
CA LEU A 30 -0.13 -10.34 -12.29
C LEU A 30 -0.76 -10.76 -13.62
N VAL A 31 -1.28 -9.82 -14.40
CA VAL A 31 -1.83 -10.10 -15.74
C VAL A 31 -0.73 -10.62 -16.67
N TRP A 32 0.45 -10.00 -16.67
CA TRP A 32 1.58 -10.45 -17.48
C TRP A 32 2.08 -11.84 -17.10
N ALA A 33 2.14 -12.15 -15.80
CA ALA A 33 2.53 -13.47 -15.31
C ALA A 33 1.55 -14.57 -15.72
N LEU A 34 0.26 -14.23 -15.87
CA LEU A 34 -0.76 -15.15 -16.38
C LEU A 34 -0.66 -15.36 -17.90
N LEU A 35 -0.34 -14.31 -18.66
CA LEU A 35 -0.20 -14.38 -20.13
C LEU A 35 1.11 -15.02 -20.58
N LYS A 36 2.23 -14.71 -19.91
CA LYS A 36 3.58 -15.19 -20.28
C LYS A 36 4.17 -16.06 -19.17
N ARG A 37 3.97 -17.37 -19.30
CA ARG A 37 4.39 -18.37 -18.28
C ARG A 37 5.89 -18.59 -18.21
N GLU A 38 6.65 -18.28 -19.26
CA GLU A 38 8.12 -18.39 -19.27
C GLU A 38 8.78 -17.50 -18.20
N THR A 39 8.17 -16.35 -17.90
CA THR A 39 8.71 -15.37 -16.93
C THR A 39 8.08 -15.46 -15.54
N LEU A 40 7.27 -16.50 -15.28
CA LEU A 40 6.46 -16.61 -14.06
C LEU A 40 7.29 -16.55 -12.78
N HIS A 41 8.48 -17.19 -12.74
CA HIS A 41 9.35 -17.15 -11.57
C HIS A 41 9.84 -15.72 -11.27
N LYS A 42 10.31 -14.98 -12.28
CA LYS A 42 10.78 -13.60 -12.13
C LYS A 42 9.65 -12.67 -11.71
N CYS A 43 8.46 -12.82 -12.31
CA CYS A 43 7.29 -12.02 -11.94
C CYS A 43 6.86 -12.27 -10.49
N LYS A 44 6.83 -13.53 -10.02
CA LYS A 44 6.49 -13.86 -8.62
C LYS A 44 7.45 -13.17 -7.64
N GLU A 45 8.75 -13.25 -7.89
CA GLU A 45 9.76 -12.61 -7.04
C GLU A 45 9.60 -11.09 -7.02
N LEU A 46 9.36 -10.48 -8.19
CA LEU A 46 9.16 -9.04 -8.31
C LEU A 46 7.88 -8.57 -7.57
N ILE A 47 6.78 -9.31 -7.70
CA ILE A 47 5.54 -9.05 -6.97
C ILE A 47 5.78 -9.19 -5.47
N ALA A 48 6.54 -10.20 -5.01
CA ALA A 48 6.83 -10.39 -3.59
C ALA A 48 7.60 -9.21 -2.99
N SER A 49 8.63 -8.76 -3.69
CA SER A 49 9.47 -7.62 -3.31
C SER A 49 8.67 -6.31 -3.31
N LEU A 50 7.90 -6.04 -4.37
CA LEU A 50 7.04 -4.85 -4.45
C LEU A 50 5.95 -4.83 -3.37
N SER A 51 5.37 -5.99 -3.07
CA SER A 51 4.36 -6.12 -2.01
C SER A 51 4.97 -5.77 -0.63
N LEU A 52 6.14 -6.31 -0.31
CA LEU A 52 6.80 -5.98 0.97
C LEU A 52 7.23 -4.51 1.03
N PHE A 53 7.75 -3.99 -0.08
CA PHE A 53 8.13 -2.59 -0.17
C PHE A 53 6.94 -1.66 0.11
N VAL A 54 5.78 -1.88 -0.53
CA VAL A 54 4.61 -1.01 -0.33
C VAL A 54 4.06 -1.09 1.10
N LEU A 55 4.15 -2.25 1.76
CA LEU A 55 3.76 -2.41 3.15
C LEU A 55 4.64 -1.53 4.06
N VAL A 56 5.96 -1.67 3.94
CA VAL A 56 6.92 -0.89 4.74
C VAL A 56 6.81 0.61 4.42
N TRP A 57 6.61 0.97 3.16
CA TRP A 57 6.38 2.35 2.73
C TRP A 57 5.13 2.97 3.37
N GLY A 58 4.04 2.20 3.48
CA GLY A 58 2.83 2.61 4.20
C GLY A 58 3.11 2.91 5.67
N PHE A 59 3.81 2.01 6.37
CA PHE A 59 4.21 2.22 7.77
C PHE A 59 5.13 3.44 7.94
N LEU A 60 6.07 3.66 7.02
CA LEU A 60 6.92 4.86 7.03
C LEU A 60 6.08 6.13 6.91
N GLY A 61 5.12 6.17 5.98
CA GLY A 61 4.23 7.31 5.81
C GLY A 61 3.40 7.60 7.07
N GLN A 62 2.91 6.55 7.74
CA GLN A 62 2.23 6.72 9.03
C GLN A 62 3.16 7.24 10.12
N ALA A 63 4.37 6.71 10.26
CA ALA A 63 5.31 7.16 11.27
C ALA A 63 5.64 8.65 11.10
N VAL A 64 5.94 9.08 9.86
CA VAL A 64 6.21 10.49 9.54
C VAL A 64 4.98 11.37 9.81
N GLY A 65 3.79 10.93 9.40
CA GLY A 65 2.55 11.66 9.62
C GLY A 65 2.19 11.79 11.11
N LEU A 66 2.44 10.76 11.91
CA LEU A 66 2.24 10.80 13.37
C LEU A 66 3.23 11.75 14.05
N ILE A 67 4.51 11.72 13.65
CA ILE A 67 5.51 12.66 14.16
C ILE A 67 5.06 14.10 13.88
N SER A 68 4.67 14.40 12.64
CA SER A 68 4.18 15.74 12.27
C SER A 68 2.92 16.16 13.03
N ALA A 69 1.99 15.22 13.26
CA ALA A 69 0.79 15.49 14.06
C ALA A 69 1.14 15.79 15.51
N PHE A 70 2.04 15.01 16.12
CA PHE A 70 2.49 15.24 17.49
C PHE A 70 3.32 16.51 17.65
N ASP A 71 4.14 16.88 16.67
CA ASP A 71 4.89 18.14 16.69
C ASP A 71 3.94 19.35 16.65
N ALA A 72 2.91 19.30 15.80
CA ALA A 72 1.87 20.33 15.75
C ALA A 72 1.13 20.45 17.08
N ILE A 73 0.80 19.32 17.71
CA ILE A 73 0.18 19.24 19.03
C ILE A 73 1.10 19.83 20.12
N GLN A 74 2.40 19.51 20.12
CA GLN A 74 3.35 20.06 21.10
C GLN A 74 3.51 21.58 20.98
N SER A 75 3.41 22.12 19.77
CA SER A 75 3.47 23.57 19.53
C SER A 75 2.21 24.31 20.00
N MET A 76 1.12 23.58 20.23
CA MET A 76 -0.20 24.12 20.53
C MET A 76 -0.54 23.89 22.01
N GLY A 77 -0.56 24.95 22.82
CA GLY A 77 -0.73 24.85 24.27
C GLY A 77 -2.08 24.26 24.75
N SER A 78 -3.09 24.17 23.89
CA SER A 78 -4.38 23.53 24.19
C SER A 78 -4.77 22.53 23.10
N ILE A 79 -4.93 21.27 23.49
CA ILE A 79 -5.21 20.16 22.58
C ILE A 79 -6.66 19.70 22.82
N THR A 80 -7.46 19.63 21.76
CA THR A 80 -8.79 19.02 21.83
C THR A 80 -8.71 17.56 21.38
N ASN A 81 -9.56 16.70 21.96
CA ASN A 81 -9.65 15.29 21.57
C ASN A 81 -10.01 15.12 20.08
N GLU A 82 -10.74 16.08 19.50
CA GLU A 82 -11.13 16.09 18.09
C GLU A 82 -9.94 16.29 17.15
N MET A 83 -8.99 17.16 17.48
CA MET A 83 -7.77 17.36 16.68
C MET A 83 -6.90 16.11 16.68
N LEU A 84 -6.72 15.49 17.85
CA LEU A 84 -6.01 14.22 17.99
C LEU A 84 -6.65 13.12 17.14
N ALA A 85 -7.96 12.94 17.26
CA ALA A 85 -8.70 11.93 16.51
C ALA A 85 -8.61 12.14 14.98
N GLY A 86 -8.68 13.41 14.53
CA GLY A 86 -8.53 13.78 13.12
C GLY A 86 -7.15 13.43 12.57
N GLY A 87 -6.08 13.84 13.27
CA GLY A 87 -4.71 13.57 12.87
C GLY A 87 -4.41 12.07 12.81
N LEU A 88 -4.82 11.32 13.83
CA LEU A 88 -4.65 9.86 13.87
C LEU A 88 -5.40 9.16 12.72
N LYS A 89 -6.64 9.56 12.45
CA LYS A 89 -7.43 8.98 11.34
C LYS A 89 -6.71 9.10 10.00
N VAL A 90 -6.12 10.27 9.73
CA VAL A 90 -5.41 10.53 8.47
C VAL A 90 -4.14 9.68 8.36
N THR A 91 -3.38 9.51 9.44
CA THR A 91 -2.13 8.73 9.41
C THR A 91 -2.37 7.22 9.27
N PHE A 92 -3.50 6.70 9.73
CA PHE A 92 -3.86 5.30 9.48
C PHE A 92 -4.22 5.02 8.02
N LEU A 93 -4.63 6.04 7.27
CA LEU A 93 -5.06 5.88 5.89
C LEU A 93 -3.91 5.34 5.02
N THR A 94 -2.69 5.85 5.18
CA THR A 94 -1.50 5.39 4.44
C THR A 94 -1.19 3.90 4.69
N VAL A 95 -1.27 3.44 5.93
CA VAL A 95 -1.04 2.01 6.25
C VAL A 95 -2.17 1.14 5.72
N VAL A 96 -3.43 1.57 5.83
CA VAL A 96 -4.56 0.81 5.30
C VAL A 96 -4.42 0.59 3.79
N PHE A 97 -4.05 1.63 3.03
CA PHE A 97 -3.81 1.50 1.59
C PHE A 97 -2.57 0.65 1.28
N GLY A 98 -1.49 0.77 2.07
CA GLY A 98 -0.30 -0.08 1.93
C GLY A 98 -0.58 -1.56 2.20
N MET A 99 -1.30 -1.87 3.29
CA MET A 99 -1.75 -3.22 3.63
C MET A 99 -2.68 -3.79 2.58
N PHE A 100 -3.64 -3.00 2.09
CA PHE A 100 -4.55 -3.42 1.04
C PHE A 100 -3.77 -3.81 -0.24
N THR A 101 -2.82 -2.98 -0.65
CA THR A 101 -1.97 -3.25 -1.82
C THR A 101 -1.10 -4.50 -1.62
N PHE A 102 -0.51 -4.67 -0.43
CA PHE A 102 0.25 -5.86 -0.05
C PHE A 102 -0.59 -7.14 -0.13
N LEU A 103 -1.82 -7.11 0.39
CA LEU A 103 -2.72 -8.26 0.37
C LEU A 103 -3.08 -8.66 -1.07
N ILE A 104 -3.34 -7.69 -1.95
CA ILE A 104 -3.60 -7.97 -3.37
C ILE A 104 -2.41 -8.69 -4.01
N GLY A 105 -1.18 -8.20 -3.80
CA GLY A 105 0.02 -8.84 -4.30
C GLY A 105 0.21 -10.26 -3.76
N ARG A 106 -0.06 -10.48 -2.47
CA ARG A 106 0.05 -11.79 -1.81
C ARG A 106 -1.00 -12.78 -2.32
N VAL A 107 -2.26 -12.38 -2.44
CA VAL A 107 -3.33 -13.21 -3.00
C VAL A 107 -3.02 -13.57 -4.45
N GLY A 108 -2.56 -12.60 -5.26
CA GLY A 108 -2.13 -12.84 -6.62
C GLY A 108 -1.00 -13.87 -6.73
N MET A 109 0.01 -13.81 -5.85
CA MET A 109 1.07 -14.81 -5.79
C MET A 109 0.58 -16.21 -5.41
N ILE A 110 -0.36 -16.32 -4.48
CA ILE A 110 -0.95 -17.61 -4.09
C ILE A 110 -1.66 -18.23 -5.30
N ILE A 111 -2.48 -17.46 -6.01
CA ILE A 111 -3.18 -17.90 -7.23
C ILE A 111 -2.18 -18.37 -8.30
N LEU A 112 -1.14 -17.57 -8.57
CA LEU A 112 -0.08 -17.93 -9.51
C LEU A 112 0.67 -19.22 -9.10
N THR A 113 0.78 -19.50 -7.80
CA THR A 113 1.45 -20.70 -7.29
C THR A 113 0.59 -21.95 -7.42
N VAL A 114 -0.72 -21.84 -7.18
CA VAL A 114 -1.66 -22.94 -7.40
C VAL A 114 -1.74 -23.31 -8.88
N LEU A 115 -1.86 -22.32 -9.77
CA LEU A 115 -1.94 -22.55 -11.22
C LEU A 115 -0.67 -23.16 -11.82
N ASP A 116 0.49 -22.79 -11.28
CA ASP A 116 1.79 -23.32 -11.71
C ASP A 116 1.98 -24.80 -11.31
N LYS A 117 1.39 -25.24 -10.18
CA LYS A 117 1.40 -26.65 -9.78
C LYS A 117 0.44 -27.52 -10.59
N SER A 118 -0.70 -27.00 -11.02
CA SER A 118 -1.74 -27.78 -11.72
C SER A 118 -1.42 -28.11 -13.18
N GLN A 119 -0.36 -27.54 -13.76
CA GLN A 119 0.00 -27.68 -15.18
C GLN A 119 1.30 -28.50 -15.40
N LYS A 120 1.88 -29.04 -14.32
CA LYS A 120 3.07 -29.91 -14.35
C LYS A 120 2.75 -31.41 -14.22
N GLY A 121 1.49 -31.79 -14.28
CA GLY A 121 1.02 -33.18 -14.39
C GLY A 121 0.29 -33.37 -15.70
#